data_AF-A0A7S4F1R5-F1
#
_entry.id   AF-A0A7S4F1R5-F1
#
_cell.length_a   1.000
_cell.length_b   1.000
_cell.length_c   1.000
_cell.angle_alpha   90.00
_cell.angle_beta   90.00
_cell.angle_gamma   90.00
#
_symmetry.space_group_name_H-M   'P 1'
#
loop_
_entity.id
_entity.type
_entity.pdbx_description
1 polymer ?
#
loop_
_entity_poly.entity_id
_entity_poly.type
_entity_poly.pdbx_seq_one_letter_code
_entity_poly.pdbx_strand_id
1 'polypeptide(L)'
;DRAELAKLGASAAWKLRRWEDMSHYCSQMRKETFETDFFAAVLSVHERGFEEAQLLINRARHTLASELTALVGESYPRAYRAMIQVQQLSELEEILLHKSNPAAMPIDLLLSI
;
A
#
# COMPACT_ATOMS: atom_id res chain seq x y z
N ASP A 1 -11.41 -2.37 18.76
CA ASP A 1 -11.57 -1.00 18.23
C ASP A 1 -12.09 -1.09 16.79
N ARG A 2 -13.06 -0.25 16.41
CA ARG A 2 -13.80 -0.38 15.13
C ARG A 2 -12.89 -0.22 13.91
N ALA A 3 -11.89 0.66 14.00
CA ALA A 3 -10.94 0.89 12.90
C ALA A 3 -9.99 -0.30 12.66
N GLU A 4 -9.61 -1.02 13.72
CA GLU A 4 -8.77 -2.22 13.57
C GLU A 4 -9.57 -3.38 12.97
N LEU A 5 -10.86 -3.49 13.31
CA LEU A 5 -11.77 -4.44 12.64
C LEU A 5 -11.96 -4.07 11.16
N ALA A 6 -12.05 -2.77 10.84
CA ALA A 6 -12.13 -2.30 9.46
C ALA A 6 -10.87 -2.67 8.65
N LYS A 7 -9.66 -2.55 9.22
CA LYS A 7 -8.41 -3.02 8.57
C LYS A 7 -8.45 -4.51 8.24
N LEU A 8 -8.88 -5.34 9.19
CA LEU A 8 -9.02 -6.78 8.98
C LEU A 8 -10.07 -7.08 7.90
N GLY A 9 -11.20 -6.37 7.93
CA GLY A 9 -12.26 -6.45 6.93
C GLY A 9 -11.77 -6.11 5.53
N ALA A 10 -11.05 -4.99 5.38
CA ALA A 10 -10.45 -4.57 4.12
C ALA A 10 -9.46 -5.61 3.58
N SER A 11 -8.59 -6.15 4.44
CA SER A 11 -7.64 -7.20 4.06
C SER A 11 -8.34 -8.48 3.60
N ALA A 12 -9.39 -8.91 4.31
CA ALA A 12 -10.17 -10.09 3.93
C ALA A 12 -10.92 -9.86 2.60
N ALA A 13 -11.57 -8.70 2.46
CA ALA A 13 -12.29 -8.33 1.24
C ALA A 13 -11.34 -8.26 0.02
N TRP A 14 -10.14 -7.70 0.19
CA TRP A 14 -9.11 -7.70 -0.84
C TRP A 14 -8.72 -9.12 -1.27
N LYS A 15 -8.43 -10.01 -0.31
CA LYS A 15 -8.09 -11.41 -0.59
C LYS A 15 -9.21 -12.18 -1.29
N LEU A 16 -10.47 -11.84 -0.99
CA LEU A 16 -11.66 -12.42 -1.61
C LEU A 16 -12.07 -11.73 -2.92
N ARG A 17 -11.31 -10.72 -3.37
CA ARG A 17 -11.61 -9.89 -4.57
C ARG A 17 -12.98 -9.20 -4.50
N ARG A 18 -13.44 -8.87 -3.30
CA ARG A 18 -14.68 -8.11 -3.06
C ARG A 18 -14.34 -6.63 -2.93
N TRP A 19 -14.21 -5.96 -4.06
CA TRP A 19 -13.73 -4.57 -4.13
C TRP A 19 -14.68 -3.56 -3.46
N GLU A 20 -16.00 -3.76 -3.61
CA GLU A 20 -17.02 -2.92 -2.95
C GLU A 20 -16.92 -3.03 -1.42
N ASP A 21 -16.84 -4.25 -0.89
CA ASP A 21 -16.64 -4.50 0.54
C ASP A 21 -15.33 -3.86 1.03
N MET A 22 -14.25 -4.01 0.25
CA MET A 22 -12.95 -3.42 0.56
C MET A 22 -13.05 -1.89 0.66
N SER A 23 -13.68 -1.23 -0.31
CA SER A 23 -13.92 0.22 -0.31
C SER A 23 -14.74 0.66 0.92
N HIS A 24 -15.81 -0.06 1.23
CA HIS A 24 -16.63 0.18 2.41
C HIS A 24 -15.80 0.08 3.71
N TYR A 25 -14.97 -0.95 3.86
CA TYR A 25 -14.10 -1.07 5.03
C TYR A 25 -13.02 0.02 5.09
N CYS A 26 -12.41 0.37 3.96
CA CYS A 26 -11.42 1.44 3.89
C CYS A 26 -11.98 2.78 4.38
N SER A 27 -13.24 3.09 4.06
CA SER A 27 -13.91 4.31 4.52
C SER A 27 -14.06 4.42 6.05
N GLN A 28 -13.96 3.29 6.77
CA GLN A 28 -14.09 3.21 8.23
C GLN A 28 -12.75 3.12 8.95
N MET A 29 -11.63 3.10 8.22
CA MET A 29 -10.29 3.05 8.79
C MET A 29 -9.87 4.42 9.35
N ARG A 30 -8.87 4.42 10.24
CA ARG A 30 -8.26 5.66 10.72
C ARG A 30 -7.59 6.37 9.54
N LYS A 31 -7.82 7.68 9.42
CA LYS A 31 -7.17 8.50 8.38
C LYS A 31 -5.68 8.64 8.69
N GLU A 32 -4.92 8.98 7.65
CA GLU A 32 -3.49 9.30 7.77
C GLU A 32 -2.63 8.15 8.32
N THR A 33 -3.04 6.91 8.05
CA THR A 33 -2.22 5.72 8.33
C THR A 33 -1.76 5.07 7.03
N PHE A 34 -0.63 4.38 7.08
CA PHE A 34 -0.11 3.63 5.95
C PHE A 34 -1.17 2.69 5.35
N GLU A 35 -1.88 1.91 6.16
CA GLU A 35 -2.84 0.92 5.63
C GLU A 35 -4.01 1.58 4.89
N THR A 36 -4.42 2.79 5.29
CA THR A 36 -5.52 3.50 4.64
C THR A 36 -5.10 4.01 3.27
N ASP A 37 -3.93 4.65 3.18
CA ASP A 37 -3.40 5.11 1.90
C ASP A 37 -3.06 3.94 0.98
N PHE A 38 -2.50 2.84 1.53
CA PHE A 38 -2.16 1.65 0.77
C PHE A 38 -3.40 0.96 0.18
N PHE A 39 -4.44 0.71 0.97
CA PHE A 39 -5.65 0.07 0.43
C PHE A 39 -6.41 0.98 -0.54
N ALA A 40 -6.44 2.29 -0.30
CA ALA A 40 -7.00 3.24 -1.25
C ALA A 40 -6.22 3.26 -2.57
N ALA A 41 -4.89 3.15 -2.52
CA ALA A 41 -4.07 3.04 -3.72
C ALA A 41 -4.37 1.77 -4.50
N VAL A 42 -4.50 0.62 -3.81
CA VAL A 42 -4.89 -0.66 -4.45
C VAL A 42 -6.24 -0.55 -5.16
N LEU A 43 -7.24 0.09 -4.54
CA LEU A 43 -8.55 0.34 -5.16
C LEU A 43 -8.42 1.24 -6.39
N SER A 44 -7.65 2.33 -6.29
CA SER A 44 -7.42 3.26 -7.41
C SER A 44 -6.73 2.58 -8.59
N VAL A 45 -5.72 1.72 -8.33
CA VAL A 45 -5.06 0.90 -9.36
C VAL A 45 -6.06 -0.06 -10.02
N HIS A 46 -6.96 -0.65 -9.24
CA HIS A 46 -8.00 -1.55 -9.75
C HIS A 46 -8.98 -0.82 -10.68
N GLU A 47 -9.40 0.38 -10.30
CA GLU A 47 -10.33 1.24 -11.04
C GLU A 47 -9.68 2.01 -12.20
N ARG A 48 -8.38 1.80 -12.44
CA ARG A 48 -7.55 2.50 -13.45
C ARG A 48 -7.39 4.01 -13.19
N GLY A 49 -7.61 4.46 -11.96
CA GLY A 49 -7.29 5.81 -11.49
C GLY A 49 -5.81 5.96 -11.19
N PHE A 50 -4.95 5.95 -12.22
CA PHE A 50 -3.50 5.87 -12.05
C PHE A 50 -2.87 7.10 -11.38
N GLU A 51 -3.37 8.30 -11.67
CA GLU A 51 -2.89 9.53 -11.02
C GLU A 51 -3.20 9.54 -9.52
N GLU A 52 -4.42 9.16 -9.15
CA GLU A 52 -4.83 9.06 -7.75
C GLU A 52 -4.07 7.96 -7.02
N ALA A 53 -3.88 6.80 -7.66
CA ALA A 53 -3.04 5.74 -7.13
C ALA A 53 -1.61 6.23 -6.82
N GLN A 54 -0.99 6.99 -7.73
CA GLN A 54 0.36 7.53 -7.51
C GLN A 54 0.40 8.51 -6.33
N LEU A 55 -0.62 9.37 -6.19
CA LEU A 55 -0.72 10.29 -5.06
C LEU A 55 -0.83 9.53 -3.72
N LEU A 56 -1.64 8.49 -3.66
CA LEU A 56 -1.84 7.68 -2.47
C LEU A 56 -0.59 6.87 -2.12
N ILE A 57 0.10 6.30 -3.11
CA ILE A 57 1.41 5.65 -2.95
C ILE A 57 2.43 6.62 -2.35
N ASN A 58 2.49 7.86 -2.84
CA ASN A 58 3.42 8.86 -2.32
C ASN A 58 3.11 9.23 -0.86
N ARG A 59 1.84 9.29 -0.47
CA ARG A 59 1.44 9.51 0.94
C ARG A 59 1.84 8.33 1.83
N ALA A 60 1.52 7.10 1.40
CA ALA A 60 1.92 5.89 2.11
C ALA A 60 3.45 5.83 2.30
N ARG A 61 4.23 6.20 1.27
CA ARG A 61 5.70 6.30 1.36
C ARG A 61 6.15 7.30 2.41
N HIS A 62 5.53 8.49 2.44
CA HIS A 62 5.91 9.51 3.39
C HIS A 62 5.66 9.06 4.84
N THR A 63 4.54 8.40 5.09
CA THR A 63 4.21 7.79 6.40
C THR A 63 5.25 6.74 6.80
N LEU A 64 5.59 5.81 5.90
CA LEU A 64 6.60 4.78 6.17
C LEU A 64 8.00 5.37 6.38
N ALA A 65 8.39 6.41 5.64
CA ALA A 65 9.67 7.07 5.82
C ALA A 65 9.79 7.70 7.22
N SER A 66 8.71 8.32 7.71
CA SER A 66 8.64 8.84 9.08
C SER A 66 8.76 7.72 10.12
N GLU A 67 8.05 6.61 9.94
CA GLU A 67 8.13 5.46 10.85
C GLU A 67 9.52 4.82 10.86
N LEU A 68 10.13 4.59 9.69
CA LEU A 68 11.48 4.05 9.58
C LEU A 68 12.53 4.96 10.20
N THR A 69 12.42 6.28 10.02
CA THR A 69 13.36 7.24 10.63
C THR A 69 13.31 7.18 12.16
N ALA A 70 12.12 6.95 12.74
CA ALA A 70 11.98 6.77 14.18
C ALA A 70 12.54 5.42 14.67
N LEU A 71 12.44 4.36 13.86
CA LEU A 71 12.76 2.98 14.26
C LEU A 71 14.20 2.55 13.97
N VAL A 72 14.86 3.15 12.98
CA VAL A 72 16.19 2.72 12.49
C VAL A 72 17.29 2.84 13.55
N GLY A 73 17.11 3.71 14.55
CA GLY A 73 18.04 3.87 15.68
C GLY A 73 17.79 2.93 16.86
N GLU A 74 16.66 2.21 16.90
CA GLU A 74 16.23 1.49 18.10
C GLU A 74 16.56 0.00 18.05
N SER A 75 16.15 -0.72 16.98
CA SER A 75 16.58 -2.11 16.70
C SER A 75 15.94 -2.65 15.41
N TYR A 76 16.66 -3.54 14.72
CA TYR A 76 16.20 -4.20 13.49
C TYR A 76 14.83 -4.93 13.61
N PRO A 77 14.52 -5.68 14.69
CA PRO A 77 13.21 -6.33 14.85
C PRO A 77 12.02 -5.35 14.87
N ARG A 78 12.23 -4.11 15.34
CA ARG A 78 11.18 -3.09 15.34
C ARG A 78 10.97 -2.51 13.94
N ALA A 79 12.04 -2.35 13.17
CA ALA A 79 11.98 -1.86 11.78
C ALA A 79 11.48 -2.92 10.78
N TYR A 80 11.54 -4.21 11.13
CA TYR A 80 11.20 -5.30 10.21
C TYR A 80 9.77 -5.20 9.64
N ARG A 81 8.79 -4.83 10.46
CA ARG A 81 7.41 -4.61 9.98
C ARG A 81 7.33 -3.52 8.92
N ALA A 82 8.02 -2.41 9.14
CA ALA A 82 8.08 -1.30 8.20
C ALA A 82 8.79 -1.69 6.90
N MET A 83 9.82 -2.53 6.97
CA MET A 83 10.48 -3.07 5.76
C MET A 83 9.55 -3.90 4.89
N ILE A 84 8.68 -4.74 5.49
CA ILE A 84 7.66 -5.48 4.73
C ILE A 84 6.69 -4.51 4.04
N GLN A 85 6.28 -3.44 4.74
CA GLN A 85 5.37 -2.44 4.17
C GLN A 85 6.02 -1.66 3.02
N VAL A 86 7.33 -1.39 3.09
CA VAL A 86 8.10 -0.82 1.97
C VAL A 86 8.08 -1.76 0.78
N GLN A 87 8.31 -3.06 0.99
CA GLN A 87 8.25 -4.05 -0.10
C GLN A 87 6.87 -4.08 -0.76
N GLN A 88 5.80 -4.13 0.04
CA GLN A 88 4.42 -4.09 -0.47
C GLN A 88 4.14 -2.84 -1.30
N LEU A 89 4.67 -1.68 -0.86
CA LEU A 89 4.52 -0.43 -1.59
C LEU A 89 5.29 -0.44 -2.91
N SER A 90 6.51 -0.98 -2.92
CA SER A 90 7.32 -1.14 -4.13
C SER A 90 6.62 -2.04 -5.16
N GLU A 91 6.08 -3.18 -4.72
CA GLU A 91 5.31 -4.08 -5.59
C GLU A 91 4.08 -3.38 -6.17
N LEU A 92 3.39 -2.54 -5.39
CA LEU A 92 2.24 -1.79 -5.89
C LEU A 92 2.63 -0.75 -6.96
N GLU A 93 3.80 -0.11 -6.81
CA GLU A 93 4.34 0.80 -7.83
C GLU A 93 4.67 0.10 -9.13
N GLU A 94 5.26 -1.10 -9.07
CA GLU A 94 5.53 -1.91 -10.25
C GLU A 94 4.23 -2.31 -10.94
N ILE A 95 3.19 -2.67 -10.19
CA ILE A 95 1.86 -2.98 -10.75
C ILE A 95 1.25 -1.74 -11.40
N LEU A 96 1.37 -0.57 -10.77
CA LEU A 96 0.89 0.70 -11.32
C LEU A 96 1.62 1.03 -12.64
N LEU A 97 2.95 0.94 -12.64
CA LEU A 97 3.79 1.17 -13.83
C LEU A 97 3.40 0.20 -14.95
N HIS A 98 3.28 -1.10 -14.64
CA HIS A 98 2.87 -2.11 -15.60
C HIS A 98 1.51 -1.79 -16.24
N LYS A 99 0.52 -1.41 -15.43
CA LYS A 99 -0.85 -1.16 -15.90
C LYS A 99 -0.99 0.16 -16.68
N SER A 100 -0.20 1.17 -16.33
CA SER A 100 -0.23 2.50 -16.96
C SER A 100 0.65 2.58 -18.22
N ASN A 101 1.83 1.97 -18.19
CA ASN A 101 2.77 1.92 -19.31
C ASN A 101 3.61 0.64 -19.28
N PRO A 102 3.11 -0.47 -19.88
CA PRO A 102 3.82 -1.75 -19.88
C PRO A 102 5.23 -1.69 -20.50
N ALA A 103 5.45 -0.81 -21.49
CA ALA A 103 6.73 -0.68 -22.18
C ALA A 103 7.80 0.04 -21.35
N ALA A 104 7.40 0.74 -20.28
CA ALA A 104 8.30 1.41 -19.36
C ALA A 104 8.74 0.54 -18.18
N MET A 105 8.26 -0.70 -18.08
CA MET A 105 8.71 -1.61 -17.02
C MET A 105 10.15 -2.05 -17.27
N PRO A 106 11.09 -1.82 -16.34
CA PRO A 106 12.44 -2.34 -16.46
C PRO A 106 12.41 -3.85 -16.18
N ILE A 107 12.85 -4.66 -17.15
CA ILE A 107 12.94 -6.14 -17.00
C ILE A 107 13.81 -6.52 -15.79
N ASP A 108 14.77 -5.66 -15.44
CA ASP A 108 15.72 -5.88 -14.35
C ASP A 108 15.12 -5.78 -12.93
N LEU A 109 13.96 -5.11 -12.76
CA LEU A 109 13.27 -5.00 -11.47
C LEU A 109 12.59 -6.32 -11.05
N LEU A 110 12.18 -7.16 -12.00
CA LEU A 110 11.50 -8.44 -11.72
C LEU A 110 12.44 -9.54 -11.19
N LEU A 111 13.76 -9.36 -11.30
CA LEU A 111 14.77 -10.40 -11.00
C LEU A 111 15.65 -10.07 -9.79
N SER A 112 15.36 -8.99 -9.06
CA SER A 112 16.20 -8.50 -7.96
C SER A 112 15.72 -8.89 -6.55
N ILE A 113 14.85 -9.89 -6.43
CA ILE A 113 14.54 -10.57 -5.16
C ILE A 113 15.43 -11.82 -5.01
#